data_AF-A0A831PNU5-F1
#
_entry.id   AF-A0A831PNU5-F1
#
_cell.length_a   1.000
_cell.length_b   1.000
_cell.length_c   1.000
_cell.angle_alpha   90.00
_cell.angle_beta   90.00
_cell.angle_gamma   90.00
#
_symmetry.space_group_name_H-M   'P 1'
#
loop_
_entity.id
_entity.type
_entity.pdbx_description
1 polymer ?
#
loop_
_entity_poly.entity_id
_entity_poly.type
_entity_poly.pdbx_seq_one_letter_code
_entity_poly.pdbx_strand_id
1 'polypeptide(L)'
;MAGVPFLVASALALGFVLAAANAQAPQEERETDPLVLAKLARWQDWKFGLMMHWGPYSQWGVVESWTLCSEDEPWCRRAMDDYCAYKKAYEALPRTFDPVQFDPEAWAAAAKAAGMRYVVFTTKHHDGFSMFDTRQTDYRVTAPDVPFHTDPRADITRAVFDAFRAQGMGVGAYFSKPDWHHPDFWAPEWATPDRNVNYSIDKYPERWQRFRDFTYRQIEELAAGYGPLDILWFDGGWVRPAPTVEIAPGVFRRNPKNMDIDMPRIAAMARRRQPGVL
;
A
#
# COMPACT_ATOMS: atom_id res chain seq x y z
N MET A 1 40.65 22.45 66.84
CA MET A 1 39.67 21.53 66.22
C MET A 1 39.30 22.12 64.87
N ALA A 2 39.97 21.62 63.83
CA ALA A 2 39.92 22.14 62.47
C ALA A 2 38.82 21.45 61.66
N GLY A 3 38.28 22.18 60.68
CA GLY A 3 37.02 21.91 59.99
C GLY A 3 36.96 20.67 59.09
N VAL A 4 35.74 20.18 58.94
CA VAL A 4 35.31 19.15 57.99
C VAL A 4 35.06 19.82 56.63
N PRO A 5 35.56 19.28 55.50
CA PRO A 5 35.39 19.90 54.19
C PRO A 5 33.98 19.63 53.63
N PHE A 6 33.35 20.68 53.10
CA PHE A 6 32.18 20.60 52.23
C PHE A 6 32.61 20.04 50.87
N LEU A 7 32.04 18.90 50.47
CA LEU A 7 32.11 18.39 49.11
C LEU A 7 31.08 19.14 48.26
N VAL A 8 31.57 19.94 47.31
CA VAL A 8 30.79 20.61 46.27
C VAL A 8 30.31 19.56 45.27
N ALA A 9 29.00 19.35 45.18
CA ALA A 9 28.40 18.58 44.10
C ALA A 9 28.31 19.46 42.84
N SER A 10 29.20 19.23 41.88
CA SER A 10 29.09 19.79 40.53
C SER A 10 28.06 18.99 39.73
N ALA A 11 26.87 19.54 39.56
CA ALA A 11 25.89 19.02 38.61
C ALA A 11 26.31 19.43 37.18
N LEU A 12 26.91 18.50 36.44
CA LEU A 12 27.07 18.62 34.99
C LEU A 12 25.70 18.42 34.32
N ALA A 13 25.03 19.52 33.97
CA ALA A 13 23.89 19.49 33.06
C ALA A 13 24.40 19.23 31.64
N LEU A 14 24.35 17.96 31.22
CA LEU A 14 24.63 17.56 29.84
C LEU A 14 23.41 17.94 28.98
N GLY A 15 23.46 19.13 28.37
CA GLY A 15 22.48 19.55 27.38
C GLY A 15 22.63 18.73 26.11
N PHE A 16 21.76 17.75 25.90
CA PHE A 16 21.59 17.10 24.60
C PHE A 16 20.87 18.08 23.66
N VAL A 17 21.64 18.76 22.81
CA VAL A 17 21.10 19.40 21.62
C VAL A 17 20.79 18.28 20.63
N LEU A 18 19.51 17.89 20.51
CA LEU A 18 19.05 17.15 19.34
C LEU A 18 19.17 18.07 18.12
N ALA A 19 20.28 17.96 17.39
CA ALA A 19 20.33 18.41 16.03
C ALA A 19 19.45 17.47 15.21
N ALA A 20 18.18 17.85 15.01
CA ALA A 20 17.36 17.26 13.97
C ALA A 20 18.05 17.55 12.63
N ALA A 21 18.73 16.55 12.07
CA ALA A 21 19.24 16.63 10.72
C ALA A 21 18.02 16.72 9.79
N ASN A 22 17.68 17.94 9.36
CA ASN A 22 16.83 18.16 8.21
C ASN A 22 17.57 17.63 6.99
N ALA A 23 17.38 16.34 6.68
CA ALA A 23 17.71 15.80 5.37
C ALA A 23 16.73 16.42 4.36
N GLN A 24 17.03 17.63 3.90
CA GLN A 24 16.37 18.18 2.72
C GLN A 24 16.89 17.42 1.50
N ALA A 25 15.98 16.71 0.83
CA ALA A 25 16.26 16.08 -0.45
C ALA A 25 16.93 17.10 -1.42
N PRO A 26 17.87 16.66 -2.27
CA PRO A 26 18.52 17.51 -3.26
C PRO A 26 17.50 18.31 -4.08
N GLN A 27 17.86 19.55 -4.44
CA GLN A 27 16.97 20.51 -5.11
C GLN A 27 16.41 20.00 -6.46
N GLU A 28 17.06 19.01 -7.10
CA GLU A 28 16.63 18.37 -8.35
C GLU A 28 15.46 17.37 -8.20
N GLU A 29 15.10 16.96 -6.97
CA GLU A 29 14.02 15.98 -6.73
C GLU A 29 12.69 16.63 -6.31
N ARG A 30 12.63 17.97 -6.23
CA ARG A 30 11.41 18.66 -5.79
C ARG A 30 10.41 18.75 -6.92
N GLU A 31 9.16 18.39 -6.61
CA GLU A 31 8.02 18.56 -7.50
C GLU A 31 7.89 20.03 -7.96
N THR A 32 7.60 20.23 -9.23
CA THR A 32 7.49 21.56 -9.86
C THR A 32 6.13 21.82 -10.50
N ASP A 33 5.31 20.79 -10.70
CA ASP A 33 3.95 20.95 -11.22
C ASP A 33 3.10 21.77 -10.24
N PRO A 34 2.60 22.96 -10.64
CA PRO A 34 1.84 23.84 -9.75
C PRO A 34 0.54 23.20 -9.24
N LEU A 35 -0.07 22.28 -10.01
CA LEU A 35 -1.28 21.58 -9.57
C LEU A 35 -0.96 20.56 -8.48
N VAL A 36 0.16 19.85 -8.60
CA VAL A 36 0.63 18.91 -7.58
C VAL A 36 1.03 19.67 -6.33
N LEU A 37 1.78 20.77 -6.46
CA LEU A 37 2.17 21.61 -5.33
C LEU A 37 0.96 22.19 -4.58
N ALA A 38 -0.07 22.64 -5.29
CA ALA A 38 -1.31 23.12 -4.67
C ALA A 38 -2.03 22.00 -3.91
N LYS A 39 -2.12 20.80 -4.48
CA LYS A 39 -2.75 19.64 -3.83
C LYS A 39 -1.94 19.16 -2.63
N LEU A 40 -0.62 19.20 -2.73
CA LEU A 40 0.31 18.85 -1.66
C LEU A 40 0.16 19.81 -0.49
N ALA A 41 0.07 21.11 -0.74
CA ALA A 41 -0.15 22.10 0.31
C ALA A 41 -1.49 21.89 1.03
N ARG A 42 -2.55 21.59 0.26
CA ARG A 42 -3.88 21.26 0.82
C ARG A 42 -3.85 19.98 1.66
N TRP A 43 -3.21 18.92 1.17
CA TRP A 43 -3.07 17.67 1.91
C TRP A 43 -2.22 17.84 3.18
N GLN A 44 -1.15 18.62 3.11
CA GLN A 44 -0.36 18.99 4.29
C GLN A 44 -1.19 19.76 5.31
N ASP A 45 -2.18 20.56 4.90
CA ASP A 45 -3.10 21.25 5.81
C ASP A 45 -4.17 20.33 6.42
N TRP A 46 -4.50 19.21 5.76
CA TRP A 46 -5.47 18.24 6.30
C TRP A 46 -5.03 17.59 7.61
N LYS A 47 -3.71 17.40 7.81
CA LYS A 47 -3.02 16.84 8.99
C LYS A 47 -3.39 15.41 9.39
N PHE A 48 -4.65 15.02 9.29
CA PHE A 48 -5.19 13.81 9.88
C PHE A 48 -6.14 13.09 8.91
N GLY A 49 -5.87 11.81 8.66
CA GLY A 49 -6.66 10.96 7.78
C GLY A 49 -6.73 9.53 8.28
N LEU A 50 -7.62 8.76 7.65
CA LEU A 50 -7.83 7.34 7.92
C LEU A 50 -7.06 6.49 6.90
N MET A 51 -6.17 5.62 7.37
CA MET A 51 -5.61 4.53 6.54
C MET A 51 -6.39 3.26 6.87
N MET A 52 -6.94 2.59 5.86
CA MET A 52 -7.76 1.40 6.06
C MET A 52 -7.23 0.23 5.24
N HIS A 53 -6.73 -0.79 5.93
CA HIS A 53 -6.41 -2.09 5.35
C HIS A 53 -7.59 -3.04 5.56
N TRP A 54 -8.22 -3.44 4.47
CA TRP A 54 -9.33 -4.37 4.50
C TRP A 54 -9.39 -5.21 3.23
N GLY A 55 -9.67 -6.50 3.42
CA GLY A 55 -9.80 -7.50 2.38
C GLY A 55 -10.20 -8.86 2.96
N PRO A 56 -10.31 -9.91 2.14
CA PRO A 56 -10.77 -11.23 2.59
C PRO A 56 -9.96 -11.84 3.74
N TYR A 57 -8.68 -11.49 3.86
CA TYR A 57 -7.80 -11.90 4.97
C TYR A 57 -8.28 -11.45 6.35
N SER A 58 -9.11 -10.42 6.43
CA SER A 58 -9.71 -9.96 7.70
C SER A 58 -10.58 -11.04 8.35
N GLN A 59 -11.14 -11.99 7.58
CA GLN A 59 -11.89 -13.13 8.11
C GLN A 59 -11.06 -14.02 9.05
N TRP A 60 -9.74 -14.06 8.84
CA TRP A 60 -8.83 -14.87 9.64
C TRP A 60 -8.12 -14.07 10.75
N GLY A 61 -8.27 -12.75 10.79
CA GLY A 61 -7.57 -11.90 11.75
C GLY A 61 -6.04 -11.96 11.63
N VAL A 62 -5.53 -12.24 10.42
CA VAL A 62 -4.10 -12.29 10.12
C VAL A 62 -3.61 -10.97 9.55
N VAL A 63 -2.30 -10.73 9.62
CA VAL A 63 -1.65 -9.57 8.99
C VAL A 63 -1.87 -9.63 7.48
N GLU A 64 -2.30 -8.51 6.92
CA GLU A 64 -2.68 -8.33 5.52
C GLU A 64 -1.63 -8.90 4.56
N SER A 65 -1.96 -9.92 3.77
CA SER A 65 -1.09 -10.69 2.86
C SER A 65 0.18 -11.34 3.43
N TRP A 66 0.80 -10.81 4.49
CA TRP A 66 2.18 -11.08 4.86
C TRP A 66 2.43 -12.52 5.31
N THR A 67 1.38 -13.22 5.74
CA THR A 67 1.44 -14.66 6.02
C THR A 67 1.68 -15.51 4.75
N LEU A 68 1.49 -14.96 3.55
CA LEU A 68 1.90 -15.60 2.29
C LEU A 68 3.40 -15.49 2.02
N CYS A 69 4.07 -14.48 2.59
CA CYS A 69 5.50 -14.24 2.38
C CYS A 69 6.33 -15.32 3.08
N SER A 70 7.26 -15.96 2.37
CA SER A 70 8.11 -17.03 2.92
C SER A 70 9.17 -16.56 3.91
N GLU A 71 9.25 -15.26 4.18
CA GLU A 71 10.16 -14.72 5.18
C GLU A 71 9.70 -15.08 6.61
N ASP A 72 10.65 -15.54 7.41
CA ASP A 72 10.41 -15.96 8.80
C ASP A 72 10.46 -14.76 9.74
N GLU A 73 9.35 -14.03 9.78
CA GLU A 73 9.17 -12.85 10.60
C GLU A 73 8.15 -13.14 11.73
N PRO A 74 8.45 -12.80 13.00
CA PRO A 74 7.62 -13.20 14.14
C PRO A 74 6.22 -12.57 14.14
N TRP A 75 6.02 -11.49 13.37
CA TRP A 75 4.76 -10.74 13.30
C TRP A 75 3.81 -11.26 12.20
N CYS A 76 4.25 -12.11 11.26
CA CYS A 76 3.40 -12.66 10.20
C CYS A 76 3.29 -14.20 10.25
N ARG A 77 3.09 -14.76 11.45
CA ARG A 77 2.96 -16.20 11.65
C ARG A 77 1.68 -16.77 11.02
N ARG A 78 1.81 -17.95 10.41
CA ARG A 78 0.70 -18.74 9.87
C ARG A 78 0.02 -19.53 10.97
N ALA A 79 -1.26 -19.82 10.78
CA ALA A 79 -2.02 -20.73 11.62
C ALA A 79 -1.94 -22.21 11.17
N MET A 80 -1.21 -22.48 10.08
CA MET A 80 -1.06 -23.81 9.48
C MET A 80 0.40 -24.02 9.08
N ASP A 81 0.94 -25.21 9.40
CA ASP A 81 2.34 -25.55 9.16
C ASP A 81 2.66 -25.80 7.67
N ASP A 82 1.74 -26.44 6.95
CA ASP A 82 1.89 -26.68 5.51
C ASP A 82 1.64 -25.39 4.71
N TYR A 83 2.72 -24.82 4.16
CA TYR A 83 2.67 -23.60 3.36
C TYR A 83 1.77 -23.72 2.12
N CYS A 84 1.85 -24.84 1.40
CA CYS A 84 1.10 -25.03 0.16
C CYS A 84 -0.40 -25.12 0.44
N ALA A 85 -0.77 -25.85 1.50
CA ALA A 85 -2.15 -25.91 1.96
C ALA A 85 -2.63 -24.55 2.49
N TYR A 86 -1.79 -23.83 3.24
CA TYR A 86 -2.10 -22.49 3.75
C TYR A 86 -2.35 -21.50 2.61
N LYS A 87 -1.44 -21.42 1.64
CA LYS A 87 -1.57 -20.52 0.48
C LYS A 87 -2.85 -20.81 -0.30
N LYS A 88 -3.14 -22.08 -0.58
CA LYS A 88 -4.37 -22.48 -1.27
C LYS A 88 -5.63 -22.08 -0.50
N ALA A 89 -5.63 -22.25 0.82
CA ALA A 89 -6.75 -21.85 1.68
C ALA A 89 -6.90 -20.32 1.75
N TYR A 90 -5.78 -19.60 1.80
CA TYR A 90 -5.75 -18.13 1.80
C TYR A 90 -6.33 -17.59 0.50
N GLU A 91 -5.90 -18.11 -0.64
CA GLU A 91 -6.40 -17.72 -1.97
C GLU A 91 -7.88 -18.09 -2.18
N ALA A 92 -8.43 -18.98 -1.36
CA ALA A 92 -9.85 -19.32 -1.37
C ALA A 92 -10.71 -18.42 -0.47
N LEU A 93 -10.11 -17.56 0.36
CA LEU A 93 -10.85 -16.64 1.24
C LEU A 93 -11.90 -15.77 0.56
N PRO A 94 -11.71 -15.29 -0.69
CA PRO A 94 -12.77 -14.53 -1.37
C PRO A 94 -14.08 -15.29 -1.50
N ARG A 95 -14.04 -16.63 -1.57
CA ARG A 95 -15.24 -17.48 -1.74
C ARG A 95 -16.16 -17.53 -0.53
N THR A 96 -15.70 -17.03 0.62
CA THR A 96 -16.51 -16.89 1.83
C THR A 96 -16.63 -15.43 2.26
N PHE A 97 -16.07 -14.49 1.49
CA PHE A 97 -16.08 -13.07 1.83
C PHE A 97 -17.45 -12.47 1.53
N ASP A 98 -18.24 -12.26 2.58
CA ASP A 98 -19.60 -11.70 2.52
C ASP A 98 -19.83 -10.66 3.64
N PRO A 99 -19.36 -9.42 3.48
CA PRO A 99 -19.52 -8.39 4.50
C PRO A 99 -20.94 -7.81 4.51
N VAL A 100 -21.91 -8.60 4.99
CA VAL A 100 -23.35 -8.23 5.02
C VAL A 100 -23.66 -6.97 5.86
N GLN A 101 -22.75 -6.57 6.75
CA GLN A 101 -22.84 -5.35 7.56
C GLN A 101 -21.95 -4.21 7.01
N PHE A 102 -21.46 -4.32 5.78
CA PHE A 102 -20.70 -3.24 5.14
C PHE A 102 -21.56 -1.97 5.09
N ASP A 103 -21.08 -0.88 5.68
CA ASP A 103 -21.74 0.41 5.76
C ASP A 103 -20.67 1.52 5.68
N PRO A 104 -20.24 1.88 4.45
CA PRO A 104 -19.20 2.89 4.27
C PRO A 104 -19.67 4.29 4.70
N GLU A 105 -20.97 4.57 4.70
CA GLU A 105 -21.54 5.83 5.19
C GLU A 105 -21.32 5.99 6.71
N ALA A 106 -21.52 4.93 7.49
CA ALA A 106 -21.22 4.92 8.91
C ALA A 106 -19.72 5.15 9.18
N TRP A 107 -18.84 4.55 8.37
CA TRP A 107 -17.39 4.75 8.47
C TRP A 107 -17.00 6.20 8.16
N ALA A 108 -17.56 6.78 7.10
CA ALA A 108 -17.31 8.16 6.71
C ALA A 108 -17.83 9.14 7.78
N ALA A 109 -19.01 8.89 8.36
CA ALA A 109 -19.56 9.69 9.44
C ALA A 109 -18.67 9.64 10.70
N ALA A 110 -18.20 8.45 11.09
CA ALA A 110 -17.29 8.29 12.21
C ALA A 110 -15.95 8.99 11.98
N ALA A 111 -15.35 8.83 10.80
CA ALA A 111 -14.09 9.50 10.44
C ALA A 111 -14.22 11.02 10.50
N LYS A 112 -15.32 11.57 9.96
CA LYS A 112 -15.61 13.01 10.04
C LYS A 112 -15.81 13.49 11.47
N ALA A 113 -16.54 12.74 12.29
CA ALA A 113 -16.74 13.05 13.71
C ALA A 113 -15.42 13.03 14.49
N ALA A 114 -14.49 12.15 14.13
CA ALA A 114 -13.13 12.11 14.67
C ALA A 114 -12.23 13.27 14.19
N GLY A 115 -12.69 14.08 13.24
CA GLY A 115 -11.94 15.21 12.69
C GLY A 115 -10.98 14.84 11.55
N MET A 116 -11.07 13.62 11.00
CA MET A 116 -10.29 13.22 9.83
C MET A 116 -10.73 14.01 8.59
N ARG A 117 -9.82 14.16 7.63
CA ARG A 117 -10.01 14.96 6.41
C ARG A 117 -9.96 14.15 5.13
N TYR A 118 -9.44 12.93 5.19
CA TYR A 118 -9.35 12.04 4.04
C TYR A 118 -9.29 10.57 4.48
N VAL A 119 -9.55 9.68 3.54
CA VAL A 119 -9.30 8.24 3.66
C VAL A 119 -8.30 7.78 2.60
N VAL A 120 -7.43 6.85 2.96
CA VAL A 120 -6.64 6.04 2.04
C VAL A 120 -7.07 4.59 2.25
N PHE A 121 -7.66 3.99 1.22
CA PHE A 121 -8.26 2.65 1.28
C PHE A 121 -7.46 1.65 0.45
N THR A 122 -7.21 0.45 0.98
CA THR A 122 -6.55 -0.64 0.26
C THR A 122 -7.39 -1.14 -0.92
N THR A 123 -7.12 -0.59 -2.11
CA THR A 123 -7.75 -1.07 -3.35
C THR A 123 -7.19 -2.43 -3.77
N LYS A 124 -5.91 -2.67 -3.48
CA LYS A 124 -5.22 -3.95 -3.65
C LYS A 124 -4.02 -4.03 -2.71
N HIS A 125 -3.92 -5.09 -1.92
CA HIS A 125 -2.74 -5.37 -1.08
C HIS A 125 -1.76 -6.33 -1.79
N HIS A 126 -0.68 -6.77 -1.13
CA HIS A 126 0.32 -7.63 -1.77
C HIS A 126 -0.23 -9.01 -2.17
N ASP A 127 -1.34 -9.47 -1.60
CA ASP A 127 -2.00 -10.73 -2.00
C ASP A 127 -2.65 -10.66 -3.39
N GLY A 128 -2.72 -9.48 -4.01
CA GLY A 128 -3.28 -9.28 -5.34
C GLY A 128 -4.82 -9.20 -5.39
N PHE A 129 -5.52 -9.39 -4.26
CA PHE A 129 -6.99 -9.32 -4.27
C PHE A 129 -7.45 -7.88 -4.45
N SER A 130 -8.25 -7.65 -5.50
CA SER A 130 -8.72 -6.30 -5.85
C SER A 130 -10.07 -6.00 -5.18
N MET A 131 -10.10 -5.01 -4.31
CA MET A 131 -11.30 -4.49 -3.63
C MET A 131 -12.14 -3.54 -4.51
N PHE A 132 -11.96 -3.63 -5.83
CA PHE A 132 -12.58 -2.78 -6.84
C PHE A 132 -12.83 -3.59 -8.12
N ASP A 133 -13.75 -3.12 -8.97
CA ASP A 133 -14.15 -3.83 -10.19
C ASP A 133 -13.14 -3.68 -11.34
N THR A 134 -11.95 -4.28 -11.19
CA THR A 134 -10.90 -4.25 -12.23
C THR A 134 -11.16 -5.24 -13.36
N ARG A 135 -10.94 -4.88 -14.62
CA ARG A 135 -11.08 -5.83 -15.75
C ARG A 135 -9.83 -6.68 -15.98
N GLN A 136 -8.80 -6.52 -15.15
CA GLN A 136 -7.49 -7.13 -15.38
C GLN A 136 -7.36 -8.52 -14.74
N THR A 137 -8.24 -8.90 -13.80
CA THR A 137 -8.22 -10.20 -13.10
C THR A 137 -9.59 -10.54 -12.53
N ASP A 138 -9.91 -11.83 -12.46
CA ASP A 138 -11.08 -12.33 -11.73
C ASP A 138 -10.81 -12.45 -10.21
N TYR A 139 -9.58 -12.24 -9.74
CA TYR A 139 -9.25 -12.19 -8.32
C TYR A 139 -9.61 -10.81 -7.71
N ARG A 140 -10.92 -10.53 -7.70
CA ARG A 140 -11.52 -9.24 -7.32
C ARG A 140 -12.86 -9.45 -6.59
N VAL A 141 -13.28 -8.46 -5.83
CA VAL A 141 -14.51 -8.54 -5.01
C VAL A 141 -15.82 -8.66 -5.82
N THR A 142 -15.85 -8.19 -7.06
CA THR A 142 -17.01 -8.29 -7.96
C THR A 142 -17.06 -9.58 -8.76
N ALA A 143 -16.15 -10.52 -8.53
CA ALA A 143 -16.13 -11.78 -9.25
C ALA A 143 -17.30 -12.70 -8.84
N PRO A 144 -17.88 -13.50 -9.76
CA PRO A 144 -19.06 -14.31 -9.47
C PRO A 144 -18.89 -15.35 -8.36
N ASP A 145 -17.66 -15.76 -8.04
CA ASP A 145 -17.35 -16.72 -6.97
C ASP A 145 -17.14 -16.06 -5.60
N VAL A 146 -17.24 -14.73 -5.50
CA VAL A 146 -17.25 -13.97 -4.24
C VAL A 146 -18.70 -13.77 -3.81
N PRO A 147 -19.15 -14.24 -2.64
CA PRO A 147 -20.56 -14.14 -2.22
C PRO A 147 -21.13 -12.72 -2.29
N PHE A 148 -20.32 -11.70 -1.98
CA PHE A 148 -20.74 -10.30 -1.97
C PHE A 148 -21.01 -9.69 -3.36
N HIS A 149 -20.66 -10.37 -4.47
CA HIS A 149 -20.66 -9.76 -5.82
C HIS A 149 -22.04 -9.25 -6.31
N THR A 150 -23.14 -9.77 -5.77
CA THR A 150 -24.49 -9.34 -6.13
C THR A 150 -24.98 -8.13 -5.32
N ASP A 151 -24.30 -7.75 -4.24
CA ASP A 151 -24.66 -6.55 -3.48
C ASP A 151 -24.45 -5.31 -4.38
N PRO A 152 -25.37 -4.34 -4.39
CA PRO A 152 -25.20 -3.11 -5.18
C PRO A 152 -23.94 -2.31 -4.83
N ARG A 153 -23.30 -2.61 -3.69
CA ARG A 153 -22.05 -2.01 -3.20
C ARG A 153 -20.85 -2.94 -3.36
N ALA A 154 -20.97 -4.01 -4.17
CA ALA A 154 -19.91 -4.99 -4.40
C ALA A 154 -18.61 -4.36 -4.90
N ASP A 155 -18.68 -3.28 -5.68
CA ASP A 155 -17.53 -2.41 -5.94
C ASP A 155 -17.19 -1.59 -4.66
N ILE A 156 -16.54 -2.26 -3.71
CA ILE A 156 -16.28 -1.73 -2.37
C ILE A 156 -15.48 -0.43 -2.42
N THR A 157 -14.43 -0.36 -3.25
CA THR A 157 -13.62 0.85 -3.37
C THR A 157 -14.46 2.06 -3.81
N ARG A 158 -15.36 1.86 -4.78
CA ARG A 158 -16.31 2.92 -5.18
C ARG A 158 -17.22 3.33 -4.04
N ALA A 159 -17.84 2.37 -3.36
CA ALA A 159 -18.76 2.64 -2.25
C ALA A 159 -18.06 3.42 -1.11
N VAL A 160 -16.83 3.03 -0.75
CA VAL A 160 -16.01 3.76 0.24
C VAL A 160 -15.70 5.18 -0.25
N PHE A 161 -15.22 5.35 -1.48
CA PHE A 161 -14.87 6.69 -1.97
C PHE A 161 -16.08 7.60 -2.12
N ASP A 162 -17.22 7.09 -2.57
CA ASP A 162 -18.46 7.84 -2.67
C ASP A 162 -18.94 8.31 -1.30
N ALA A 163 -18.94 7.43 -0.28
CA ALA A 163 -19.33 7.78 1.08
C ALA A 163 -18.42 8.86 1.71
N PHE A 164 -17.10 8.75 1.54
CA PHE A 164 -16.16 9.74 2.07
C PHE A 164 -16.26 11.08 1.33
N ARG A 165 -16.40 11.06 -0.01
CA ARG A 165 -16.61 12.29 -0.80
C ARG A 165 -17.93 12.97 -0.45
N ALA A 166 -19.01 12.22 -0.21
CA ALA A 166 -20.29 12.78 0.22
C ALA A 166 -20.18 13.55 1.56
N GLN A 167 -19.21 13.18 2.40
CA GLN A 167 -18.92 13.89 3.65
C GLN A 167 -17.97 15.09 3.50
N GLY A 168 -17.50 15.37 2.28
CA GLY A 168 -16.56 16.44 1.96
C GLY A 168 -15.09 16.10 2.26
N MET A 169 -14.77 14.81 2.42
CA MET A 169 -13.41 14.34 2.69
C MET A 169 -12.68 13.96 1.40
N GLY A 170 -11.35 14.07 1.43
CA GLY A 170 -10.50 13.58 0.35
C GLY A 170 -10.43 12.06 0.30
N VAL A 171 -10.06 11.51 -0.86
CA VAL A 171 -9.96 10.06 -1.06
C VAL A 171 -8.64 9.67 -1.71
N GLY A 172 -8.06 8.58 -1.22
CA GLY A 172 -6.82 8.01 -1.70
C GLY A 172 -6.94 6.52 -1.96
N ALA A 173 -6.36 6.08 -3.08
CA ALA A 173 -6.24 4.67 -3.41
C ALA A 173 -4.88 4.16 -2.95
N TYR A 174 -4.87 3.32 -1.92
CA TYR A 174 -3.70 2.49 -1.64
C TYR A 174 -3.62 1.41 -2.71
N PHE A 175 -2.44 1.24 -3.30
CA PHE A 175 -2.17 0.22 -4.29
C PHE A 175 -0.81 -0.43 -4.05
N SER A 176 -0.83 -1.74 -3.81
CA SER A 176 0.39 -2.54 -3.71
C SER A 176 1.06 -2.69 -5.08
N LYS A 177 2.33 -2.27 -5.18
CA LYS A 177 3.19 -2.57 -6.33
C LYS A 177 3.47 -4.08 -6.50
N PRO A 178 3.84 -4.85 -5.46
CA PRO A 178 3.97 -6.30 -5.56
C PRO A 178 2.58 -6.95 -5.65
N ASP A 179 2.55 -8.11 -6.31
CA ASP A 179 1.33 -8.91 -6.45
C ASP A 179 1.69 -10.39 -6.35
N TRP A 180 1.43 -10.99 -5.20
CA TRP A 180 1.79 -12.35 -4.86
C TRP A 180 0.84 -13.41 -5.43
N HIS A 181 -0.24 -12.98 -6.08
CA HIS A 181 -1.16 -13.85 -6.81
C HIS A 181 -0.88 -13.83 -8.33
N HIS A 182 -0.37 -12.72 -8.87
CA HIS A 182 -0.14 -12.59 -10.31
C HIS A 182 0.98 -13.53 -10.81
N PRO A 183 0.74 -14.37 -11.85
CA PRO A 183 1.70 -15.36 -12.34
C PRO A 183 2.93 -14.74 -13.03
N ASP A 184 2.86 -13.47 -13.41
CA ASP A 184 4.03 -12.74 -13.93
C ASP A 184 4.83 -12.01 -12.81
N PHE A 185 4.48 -12.17 -11.53
CA PHE A 185 5.29 -11.69 -10.39
C PHE A 185 5.76 -12.87 -9.52
N TRP A 186 4.83 -13.68 -9.01
CA TRP A 186 5.12 -14.99 -8.41
C TRP A 186 4.74 -16.08 -9.41
N ALA A 187 5.71 -16.39 -10.26
CA ALA A 187 5.58 -17.35 -11.33
C ALA A 187 5.42 -18.77 -10.78
N PRO A 188 4.36 -19.51 -11.16
CA PRO A 188 4.05 -20.83 -10.58
C PRO A 188 5.12 -21.89 -10.89
N GLU A 189 6.02 -21.63 -11.85
CA GLU A 189 7.10 -22.52 -12.23
C GLU A 189 8.24 -22.60 -11.20
N TRP A 190 8.33 -21.63 -10.27
CA TRP A 190 9.41 -21.54 -9.28
C TRP A 190 8.88 -21.31 -7.86
N ALA A 191 9.64 -21.78 -6.87
CA ALA A 191 9.37 -21.48 -5.47
C ALA A 191 9.44 -19.96 -5.21
N THR A 192 8.73 -19.49 -4.18
CA THR A 192 8.66 -18.08 -3.75
C THR A 192 9.54 -17.90 -2.51
N PRO A 193 10.85 -17.61 -2.65
CA PRO A 193 11.77 -17.61 -1.51
C PRO A 193 11.59 -16.40 -0.58
N ASP A 194 11.06 -15.30 -1.10
CA ASP A 194 10.91 -14.03 -0.40
C ASP A 194 9.84 -13.16 -1.07
N ARG A 195 9.69 -11.91 -0.60
CA ARG A 195 8.70 -10.94 -1.09
C ARG A 195 8.89 -10.45 -2.53
N ASN A 196 10.00 -10.77 -3.20
CA ASN A 196 10.32 -10.27 -4.54
C ASN A 196 9.76 -11.18 -5.65
N VAL A 197 9.87 -10.71 -6.89
CA VAL A 197 9.66 -11.54 -8.09
C VAL A 197 10.52 -12.81 -7.99
N ASN A 198 9.98 -13.98 -8.30
CA ASN A 198 10.66 -15.26 -8.03
C ASN A 198 11.50 -15.80 -9.22
N TYR A 199 11.59 -15.06 -10.32
CA TYR A 199 12.40 -15.40 -11.49
C TYR A 199 13.40 -14.28 -11.85
N SER A 200 14.23 -14.48 -12.88
CA SER A 200 15.15 -13.46 -13.39
C SER A 200 14.46 -12.60 -14.47
N ILE A 201 14.24 -11.32 -14.19
CA ILE A 201 13.60 -10.39 -15.14
C ILE A 201 14.43 -10.30 -16.44
N ASP A 202 15.76 -10.28 -16.35
CA ASP A 202 16.65 -10.21 -17.54
C ASP A 202 16.48 -11.41 -18.47
N LYS A 203 16.18 -12.60 -17.93
CA LYS A 203 15.90 -13.81 -18.72
C LYS A 203 14.47 -13.87 -19.26
N TYR A 204 13.54 -13.18 -18.61
CA TYR A 204 12.12 -13.20 -18.97
C TYR A 204 11.53 -11.77 -19.03
N PRO A 205 12.08 -10.87 -19.88
CA PRO A 205 11.69 -9.47 -19.91
C PRO A 205 10.23 -9.30 -20.37
N GLU A 206 9.75 -10.14 -21.28
CA GLU A 206 8.36 -10.12 -21.74
C GLU A 206 7.37 -10.47 -20.63
N ARG A 207 7.76 -11.35 -19.69
CA ARG A 207 6.94 -11.68 -18.50
C ARG A 207 6.78 -10.46 -17.62
N TRP A 208 7.88 -9.80 -17.31
CA TRP A 208 7.85 -8.57 -16.52
C TRP A 208 7.08 -7.45 -17.22
N GLN A 209 7.19 -7.35 -18.55
CA GLN A 209 6.43 -6.38 -19.33
C GLN A 209 4.92 -6.58 -19.21
N ARG A 210 4.42 -7.82 -19.23
CA ARG A 210 3.00 -8.11 -18.98
C ARG A 210 2.58 -7.69 -17.58
N PHE A 211 3.40 -7.92 -16.56
CA PHE A 211 3.13 -7.45 -15.20
C PHE A 211 3.09 -5.92 -15.09
N ARG A 212 3.99 -5.22 -15.79
CA ARG A 212 3.99 -3.75 -15.91
C ARG A 212 2.68 -3.25 -16.52
N ASP A 213 2.26 -3.85 -17.63
CA ASP A 213 1.04 -3.43 -18.31
C ASP A 213 -0.23 -3.77 -17.50
N PHE A 214 -0.25 -4.91 -16.82
CA PHE A 214 -1.30 -5.26 -15.84
C PHE A 214 -1.41 -4.19 -14.75
N THR A 215 -0.29 -3.87 -14.09
CA THR A 215 -0.22 -2.86 -13.02
C THR A 215 -0.66 -1.48 -13.52
N TYR A 216 -0.14 -1.04 -14.67
CA TYR A 216 -0.51 0.23 -15.29
C TYR A 216 -2.01 0.31 -15.55
N ARG A 217 -2.63 -0.75 -16.12
CA ARG A 217 -4.06 -0.76 -16.46
C ARG A 217 -4.95 -0.75 -15.23
N GLN A 218 -4.58 -1.44 -14.15
CA GLN A 218 -5.33 -1.38 -12.90
C GLN A 218 -5.33 0.03 -12.30
N ILE A 219 -4.17 0.70 -12.27
CA ILE A 219 -4.06 2.08 -11.78
C ILE A 219 -4.79 3.05 -12.71
N GLU A 220 -4.78 2.79 -14.01
CA GLU A 220 -5.55 3.57 -15.00
C GLU A 220 -7.06 3.47 -14.76
N GLU A 221 -7.58 2.27 -14.45
CA GLU A 221 -8.99 2.06 -14.10
C GLU A 221 -9.38 2.87 -12.85
N LEU A 222 -8.53 2.86 -11.82
CA LEU A 222 -8.71 3.68 -10.61
C LEU A 222 -8.74 5.18 -10.96
N ALA A 223 -7.72 5.65 -11.70
CA ALA A 223 -7.58 7.05 -12.08
C ALA A 223 -8.67 7.55 -13.05
N ALA A 224 -9.30 6.67 -13.82
CA ALA A 224 -10.34 7.04 -14.78
C ALA A 224 -11.78 6.87 -14.25
N GLY A 225 -12.01 5.89 -13.38
CA GLY A 225 -13.37 5.37 -13.11
C GLY A 225 -13.94 5.69 -11.74
N TYR A 226 -13.12 6.14 -10.77
CA TYR A 226 -13.52 6.21 -9.35
C TYR A 226 -13.77 7.62 -8.83
N GLY A 227 -14.02 8.56 -9.75
CA GLY A 227 -14.22 9.97 -9.46
C GLY A 227 -12.89 10.72 -9.20
N PRO A 228 -12.94 11.93 -8.63
CA PRO A 228 -11.74 12.67 -8.25
C PRO A 228 -10.94 11.89 -7.19
N LEU A 229 -9.65 11.67 -7.47
CA LEU A 229 -8.70 11.07 -6.53
C LEU A 229 -7.71 12.13 -6.04
N ASP A 230 -7.47 12.16 -4.73
CA ASP A 230 -6.50 13.07 -4.13
C ASP A 230 -5.11 12.46 -4.03
N ILE A 231 -5.04 11.16 -3.73
CA ILE A 231 -3.81 10.45 -3.40
C ILE A 231 -3.77 9.09 -4.12
N LEU A 232 -2.66 8.77 -4.77
CA LEU A 232 -2.28 7.41 -5.12
C LEU A 232 -1.18 6.96 -4.15
N TRP A 233 -1.55 6.13 -3.18
CA TRP A 233 -0.65 5.68 -2.12
C TRP A 233 -0.02 4.35 -2.52
N PHE A 234 1.22 4.37 -3.01
CA PHE A 234 1.91 3.16 -3.48
C PHE A 234 2.71 2.47 -2.38
N ASP A 235 2.41 1.20 -2.14
CA ASP A 235 3.20 0.36 -1.22
C ASP A 235 4.09 -0.65 -1.94
N GLY A 236 4.88 -1.40 -1.18
CA GLY A 236 5.85 -2.35 -1.67
C GLY A 236 7.10 -1.64 -2.14
N GLY A 237 7.69 -0.82 -1.27
CA GLY A 237 8.86 0.02 -1.57
C GLY A 237 10.05 -0.74 -2.17
N TRP A 238 10.14 -2.07 -2.02
CA TRP A 238 11.16 -2.90 -2.66
C TRP A 238 10.96 -3.09 -4.17
N VAL A 239 9.74 -2.92 -4.68
CA VAL A 239 9.44 -2.94 -6.13
C VAL A 239 9.80 -1.58 -6.71
N ARG A 240 11.09 -1.43 -7.07
CA ARG A 240 11.68 -0.18 -7.56
C ARG A 240 12.84 -0.46 -8.52
N PRO A 241 13.28 0.53 -9.31
CA PRO A 241 14.47 0.40 -10.15
C PRO A 241 15.72 0.04 -9.33
N ALA A 242 16.55 -0.86 -9.84
CA ALA A 242 17.76 -1.34 -9.15
C ALA A 242 18.68 -0.22 -8.59
N PRO A 243 18.95 0.88 -9.32
CA PRO A 243 19.82 1.96 -8.82
C PRO A 243 19.26 2.68 -7.58
N THR A 244 17.94 2.60 -7.37
CA THR A 244 17.27 3.30 -6.28
C THR A 244 17.16 2.45 -5.01
N VAL A 245 17.52 1.17 -5.05
CA VAL A 245 17.45 0.28 -3.89
C VAL A 245 18.42 0.76 -2.80
N GLU A 246 17.87 1.39 -1.75
CA GLU A 246 18.65 1.86 -0.61
C GLU A 246 19.36 0.71 0.08
N ILE A 247 20.66 0.87 0.29
CA ILE A 247 21.53 -0.07 0.99
C ILE A 247 21.59 0.38 2.44
N ALA A 248 20.48 0.28 3.16
CA ALA A 248 20.48 0.45 4.61
C ALA A 248 20.64 -0.91 5.30
N PRO A 249 21.41 -1.02 6.40
CA PRO A 249 21.42 -2.22 7.22
C PRO A 249 20.01 -2.53 7.72
N GLY A 250 19.49 -3.73 7.45
CA GLY A 250 18.28 -4.27 8.07
C GLY A 250 16.96 -4.10 7.29
N VAL A 251 16.93 -3.41 6.15
CA VAL A 251 15.68 -3.23 5.39
C VAL A 251 15.96 -3.44 3.89
N PHE A 252 15.28 -4.39 3.25
CA PHE A 252 15.27 -4.63 1.79
C PHE A 252 16.47 -5.34 1.11
N ARG A 253 17.14 -6.30 1.77
CA ARG A 253 18.28 -7.03 1.18
C ARG A 253 18.20 -8.56 1.22
N ARG A 254 17.09 -9.14 0.79
CA ARG A 254 17.13 -10.48 0.20
C ARG A 254 16.95 -10.29 -1.30
N ASN A 255 18.03 -10.35 -2.08
CA ASN A 255 18.04 -10.36 -3.55
C ASN A 255 17.51 -9.10 -4.29
N PRO A 256 18.29 -7.99 -4.36
CA PRO A 256 17.85 -6.80 -5.09
C PRO A 256 17.73 -7.09 -6.60
N LYS A 257 16.51 -7.02 -7.11
CA LYS A 257 16.19 -7.19 -8.54
C LYS A 257 15.74 -5.86 -9.11
N ASN A 258 15.99 -5.64 -10.40
CA ASN A 258 15.43 -4.50 -11.11
C ASN A 258 13.93 -4.71 -11.35
N MET A 259 13.10 -4.45 -10.34
CA MET A 259 11.65 -4.57 -10.39
C MET A 259 11.02 -3.21 -10.74
N ASP A 260 11.57 -2.55 -11.74
CA ASP A 260 11.04 -1.28 -12.22
C ASP A 260 9.68 -1.52 -12.92
N ILE A 261 8.62 -0.97 -12.33
CA ILE A 261 7.28 -0.99 -12.93
C ILE A 261 6.97 0.23 -13.80
N ASP A 262 7.97 1.09 -14.04
CA ASP A 262 7.86 2.34 -14.80
C ASP A 262 6.90 3.33 -14.14
N MET A 263 7.26 3.70 -12.91
CA MET A 263 6.56 4.73 -12.15
C MET A 263 6.44 6.07 -12.88
N PRO A 264 7.43 6.55 -13.68
CA PRO A 264 7.24 7.75 -14.50
C PRO A 264 6.08 7.65 -15.48
N ARG A 265 5.92 6.51 -16.19
CA ARG A 265 4.77 6.28 -17.09
C ARG A 265 3.45 6.27 -16.32
N ILE A 266 3.41 5.62 -15.16
CA ILE A 266 2.22 5.55 -14.28
C ILE A 266 1.85 6.96 -13.78
N ALA A 267 2.81 7.71 -13.24
CA ALA A 267 2.59 9.05 -12.72
C ALA A 267 2.12 10.02 -13.80
N ALA A 268 2.72 9.96 -15.00
CA ALA A 268 2.29 10.77 -16.14
C ALA A 268 0.86 10.43 -16.57
N MET A 269 0.48 9.15 -16.59
CA MET A 269 -0.90 8.73 -16.86
C MET A 269 -1.87 9.24 -15.79
N ALA A 270 -1.53 9.01 -14.52
CA ALA A 270 -2.37 9.39 -13.39
C ALA A 270 -2.63 10.91 -13.39
N ARG A 271 -1.59 11.73 -13.57
CA ARG A 271 -1.71 13.20 -13.61
C ARG A 271 -2.45 13.73 -14.83
N ARG A 272 -2.39 13.03 -15.97
CA ARG A 272 -3.25 13.38 -17.13
C ARG A 272 -4.73 13.15 -16.85
N ARG A 273 -5.07 12.10 -16.09
CA ARG A 273 -6.46 11.75 -15.76
C ARG A 273 -6.98 12.48 -14.52
N GLN A 274 -6.09 12.76 -13.58
CA GLN A 274 -6.35 13.37 -12.27
C GLN A 274 -5.31 14.48 -12.05
N PRO A 275 -5.49 15.67 -12.65
CA PRO A 275 -4.53 16.76 -12.53
C PRO A 275 -4.20 17.08 -11.07
N GLY A 276 -2.91 17.12 -10.76
CA GLY A 276 -2.39 17.40 -9.42
C GLY A 276 -2.46 16.24 -8.41
N VAL A 277 -2.91 15.04 -8.79
CA VAL A 277 -2.93 13.86 -7.88
C VAL A 277 -1.56 13.64 -7.24
N LEU A 278 -1.57 13.35 -5.94
CA LEU A 278 -0.38 13.05 -5.12
C LEU A 278 0.10 11.63 -5.34
#